data_AF-A0A2T7TXG6-F1
#
_entry.id   AF-A0A2T7TXG6-F1
#
_cell.length_a   1.000
_cell.length_b   1.000
_cell.length_c   1.000
_cell.angle_alpha   90.00
_cell.angle_beta   90.00
_cell.angle_gamma   90.00
#
_symmetry.space_group_name_H-M   'P 1'
#
loop_
_entity.id
_entity.type
_entity.pdbx_description
1 polymer ?
#
loop_
_entity_poly.entity_id
_entity_poly.type
_entity_poly.pdbx_seq_one_letter_code
_entity_poly.pdbx_strand_id
1 'polypeptide(L)'
;MPTIVVLSGPVGAGKSAFAEALKKRGSVHSVSTRRFLIARTGAPEERAALQEAGDALDRETSGAWVADAAAEAMEANPGSEFLLIDSARIPGQVERLRDRFGRVRVLHVHLTAPDEVLEQRYLARHKEVQEFETYAEVKLSKTESQIERLAAIADVQLDTTSGGPVHLAARALTGRFPTVPDQKRLVDVIIGGQYGSEGKGNICAYIARDYDVLVRVGGPNAGHKVAEPPYKFIQLPSGTGANKEAQILIAAGSTIWLPQMMLEILDHPHLGPGRLIIDKQAMIIDDEDRRIEAAALESISSTKQGVGSASARKIMNRGDKPGFGPPVRLAKDVPELKRYVGDTKAELDKAYAAGHRVLVEGTQGTGLSIHHGTYPHVTSRETSAAGCLADAGIAPTRVRKVIMVMRTYPIRVGGDSGPMGVEIDWETVSDRSGISLETLLDTEKGTVSGRKRRVAEFDLEQVRRSAALNGATEIALTFADYLSASNASARAYDELDPKTRSFIEEVEQATGISVTLVSSGFGPAHMTDRR
;
A
#
# COMPACT_ATOMS: atom_id res chain seq x y z
N MET A 1 -14.71 -6.51 -20.37
CA MET A 1 -15.24 -5.41 -21.19
C MET A 1 -15.66 -4.30 -20.25
N PRO A 2 -15.27 -3.03 -20.51
CA PRO A 2 -15.60 -1.89 -19.66
C PRO A 2 -17.10 -1.66 -19.50
N THR A 3 -17.49 -1.03 -18.39
CA THR A 3 -18.80 -0.42 -18.22
C THR A 3 -18.82 0.93 -18.95
N ILE A 4 -19.80 1.14 -19.82
CA ILE A 4 -19.95 2.40 -20.56
C ILE A 4 -20.77 3.37 -19.69
N VAL A 5 -20.19 4.51 -19.34
CA VAL A 5 -20.89 5.60 -18.63
C VAL A 5 -21.20 6.68 -19.65
N VAL A 6 -22.48 6.98 -19.87
CA VAL A 6 -22.91 8.06 -20.77
C VAL A 6 -23.52 9.18 -19.96
N LEU A 7 -22.98 10.39 -20.12
CA LEU A 7 -23.48 11.58 -19.42
C LEU A 7 -24.54 12.30 -20.24
N SER A 8 -25.50 12.90 -19.56
CA SER A 8 -26.44 13.87 -20.15
C SER A 8 -26.85 14.89 -19.08
N GLY A 9 -27.64 15.88 -19.48
CA GLY A 9 -28.09 16.96 -18.60
C GLY A 9 -27.99 18.31 -19.31
N PRO A 10 -28.65 19.35 -18.79
CA PRO A 10 -28.65 20.66 -19.42
C PRO A 10 -27.24 21.30 -19.44
N VAL A 11 -27.07 22.31 -20.28
CA VAL A 11 -25.92 23.20 -20.22
C VAL A 11 -25.80 23.79 -18.82
N GLY A 12 -24.62 23.74 -18.22
CA GLY A 12 -24.39 24.20 -16.84
C GLY A 12 -24.52 23.10 -15.77
N ALA A 13 -25.01 21.91 -16.11
CA ALA A 13 -25.23 20.81 -15.14
C ALA A 13 -23.95 20.15 -14.58
N GLY A 14 -22.75 20.67 -14.85
CA GLY A 14 -21.52 20.14 -14.25
C GLY A 14 -20.94 18.86 -14.88
N LYS A 15 -21.38 18.48 -16.11
CA LYS A 15 -20.89 17.30 -16.84
C LYS A 15 -19.36 17.20 -16.91
N SER A 16 -18.67 18.30 -17.25
CA SER A 16 -17.20 18.32 -17.33
C SER A 16 -16.54 18.08 -15.96
N ALA A 17 -17.06 18.68 -14.88
CA ALA A 17 -16.55 18.48 -13.54
C ALA A 17 -16.76 17.04 -13.05
N PHE A 18 -17.91 16.45 -13.36
CA PHE A 18 -18.19 15.03 -13.11
C PHE A 18 -17.23 14.13 -13.89
N ALA A 19 -17.04 14.38 -15.18
CA ALA A 19 -16.13 13.62 -16.04
C ALA A 19 -14.70 13.65 -15.51
N GLU A 20 -14.20 14.82 -15.11
CA GLU A 20 -12.87 14.96 -14.50
C GLU A 20 -12.77 14.24 -13.15
N ALA A 21 -13.81 14.30 -12.32
CA ALA A 21 -13.83 13.57 -11.06
C ALA A 21 -13.82 12.05 -11.27
N LEU A 22 -14.50 11.56 -12.31
CA LEU A 22 -14.49 10.14 -12.67
C LEU A 22 -13.12 9.71 -13.21
N LYS A 23 -12.51 10.48 -14.12
CA LYS A 23 -11.15 10.20 -14.65
C LYS A 23 -10.09 10.12 -13.56
N LYS A 24 -10.16 11.00 -12.56
CA LYS A 24 -9.23 11.01 -11.41
C LYS A 24 -9.28 9.75 -10.55
N ARG A 25 -10.31 8.91 -10.68
CA ARG A 25 -10.47 7.68 -9.90
C ARG A 25 -9.79 6.44 -10.49
N GLY A 26 -9.23 6.54 -11.69
CA GLY A 26 -8.48 5.45 -12.35
C GLY A 26 -9.30 4.66 -13.37
N SER A 27 -8.61 3.90 -14.23
CA SER A 27 -9.13 2.98 -15.27
C SER A 27 -10.32 3.47 -16.11
N VAL A 28 -10.44 4.78 -16.37
CA VAL A 28 -11.49 5.38 -17.21
C VAL A 28 -10.90 5.93 -18.50
N HIS A 29 -11.38 5.46 -19.65
CA HIS A 29 -11.09 6.06 -20.95
C HIS A 29 -12.24 6.96 -21.39
N SER A 30 -11.97 8.20 -21.79
CA SER A 30 -13.02 9.14 -22.22
C SER A 30 -13.09 9.27 -23.73
N VAL A 31 -14.26 9.00 -24.29
CA VAL A 31 -14.60 9.29 -25.68
C VAL A 31 -15.20 10.68 -25.73
N SER A 32 -14.49 11.61 -26.39
CA SER A 32 -15.09 12.90 -26.68
C SER A 32 -15.90 12.80 -27.96
N THR A 33 -17.23 12.91 -27.82
CA THR A 33 -18.15 12.91 -28.96
C THR A 33 -17.80 14.00 -29.97
N ARG A 34 -17.31 15.16 -29.50
CA ARG A 34 -16.83 16.26 -30.34
C ARG A 34 -15.64 15.85 -31.22
N ARG A 35 -14.60 15.24 -30.65
CA ARG A 35 -13.39 14.84 -31.41
C ARG A 35 -13.71 13.75 -32.42
N PHE A 36 -14.56 12.82 -32.03
CA PHE A 36 -15.02 11.77 -32.94
C PHE A 36 -15.81 12.34 -34.12
N LEU A 37 -16.68 13.32 -33.84
CA LEU A 37 -17.45 14.00 -34.87
C LEU A 37 -16.53 14.65 -35.91
N ILE A 38 -15.52 15.42 -35.47
CA ILE A 38 -14.53 16.06 -36.36
C ILE A 38 -13.81 15.02 -37.22
N ALA A 39 -13.33 13.94 -36.60
CA ALA A 39 -12.60 12.89 -37.30
C ALA A 39 -13.46 12.18 -38.37
N ARG A 40 -14.78 12.06 -38.12
CA ARG A 40 -15.69 11.32 -39.00
C ARG A 40 -16.33 12.17 -40.10
N THR A 41 -16.58 13.46 -39.85
CA THR A 41 -17.26 14.34 -40.81
C THR A 41 -16.33 15.35 -41.49
N GLY A 42 -15.13 15.58 -40.95
CA GLY A 42 -14.25 16.66 -41.39
C GLY A 42 -14.78 18.05 -41.09
N ALA A 43 -15.79 18.18 -40.21
CA ALA A 43 -16.36 19.48 -39.87
C ALA A 43 -15.32 20.41 -39.23
N PRO A 44 -15.34 21.72 -39.55
CA PRO A 44 -14.51 22.72 -38.89
C PRO A 44 -14.68 22.69 -37.37
N GLU A 45 -13.63 23.05 -36.62
CA GLU A 45 -13.67 23.11 -35.14
C GLU A 45 -14.55 24.25 -34.57
N GLU A 46 -15.44 24.78 -35.39
CA GLU A 46 -16.43 25.80 -35.05
C GLU A 46 -17.70 25.15 -34.47
N ARG A 47 -18.18 25.67 -33.35
CA ARG A 47 -19.28 25.05 -32.60
C ARG A 47 -20.56 24.85 -33.41
N ALA A 48 -20.93 25.83 -34.25
CA ALA A 48 -22.12 25.75 -35.10
C ALA A 48 -22.00 24.65 -36.16
N ALA A 49 -20.85 24.54 -36.81
CA ALA A 49 -20.57 23.49 -37.80
C ALA A 49 -20.59 22.08 -37.17
N LEU A 50 -20.05 21.95 -35.95
CA LEU A 50 -20.10 20.70 -35.18
C LEU A 50 -21.54 20.36 -34.73
N GLN A 51 -22.35 21.36 -34.41
CA GLN A 51 -23.77 21.14 -34.08
C GLN A 51 -24.51 20.56 -35.28
N GLU A 52 -24.36 21.20 -36.45
CA GLU A 52 -25.03 20.81 -37.68
C GLU A 52 -24.58 19.43 -38.18
N ALA A 53 -23.27 19.17 -38.19
CA ALA A 53 -22.73 17.87 -38.56
C ALA A 53 -23.22 16.76 -37.61
N GLY A 54 -23.30 17.07 -36.31
CA GLY A 54 -23.87 16.18 -35.32
C GLY A 54 -25.35 15.89 -35.54
N ASP A 55 -26.15 16.90 -35.83
CA ASP A 55 -27.58 16.77 -36.10
C ASP A 55 -27.85 16.00 -37.41
N ALA A 56 -26.98 16.15 -38.41
CA ALA A 56 -27.03 15.35 -39.64
C ALA A 56 -26.77 13.87 -39.35
N LEU A 57 -25.70 13.55 -38.62
CA LEU A 57 -25.36 12.19 -38.21
C LEU A 57 -26.44 11.55 -37.32
N ASP A 58 -27.03 12.33 -36.41
CA ASP A 58 -28.11 11.86 -35.56
C ASP A 58 -29.36 11.51 -36.39
N ARG A 59 -29.69 12.29 -37.43
CA ARG A 59 -30.79 11.99 -38.37
C ARG A 59 -30.50 10.77 -39.24
N GLU A 60 -29.30 10.67 -39.78
CA GLU A 60 -28.90 9.57 -40.67
C GLU A 60 -28.84 8.24 -39.92
N THR A 61 -28.21 8.22 -38.74
CA THR A 61 -27.90 6.98 -38.02
C THR A 61 -28.87 6.69 -36.88
N SER A 62 -29.85 7.55 -36.65
CA SER A 62 -30.69 7.52 -35.43
C SER A 62 -29.84 7.47 -34.14
N GLY A 63 -28.72 8.20 -34.12
CA GLY A 63 -27.76 8.25 -33.01
C GLY A 63 -26.78 7.08 -32.91
N ALA A 64 -26.78 6.12 -33.84
CA ALA A 64 -25.91 4.94 -33.76
C ALA A 64 -24.41 5.25 -33.85
N TRP A 65 -24.03 6.39 -34.42
CA TRP A 65 -22.63 6.81 -34.53
C TRP A 65 -21.90 6.94 -33.19
N VAL A 66 -22.62 7.22 -32.09
CA VAL A 66 -22.02 7.25 -30.73
C VAL A 66 -21.66 5.84 -30.26
N ALA A 67 -22.45 4.84 -30.64
CA ALA A 67 -22.14 3.44 -30.34
C ALA A 67 -20.95 2.92 -31.16
N ASP A 68 -20.78 3.41 -32.40
CA ASP A 68 -19.57 3.16 -33.19
C ASP A 68 -18.34 3.76 -32.52
N ALA A 69 -18.42 5.03 -32.11
CA ALA A 69 -17.34 5.70 -31.39
C ALA A 69 -16.93 4.96 -30.11
N ALA A 70 -17.90 4.43 -29.38
CA ALA A 70 -17.66 3.64 -28.19
C ALA A 70 -16.93 2.33 -28.51
N ALA A 71 -17.31 1.64 -29.59
CA ALA A 71 -16.66 0.38 -30.01
C ALA A 71 -15.20 0.60 -30.41
N GLU A 72 -14.94 1.60 -31.26
CA GLU A 72 -13.59 1.94 -31.71
C GLU A 72 -12.69 2.32 -30.52
N ALA A 73 -13.20 3.11 -29.58
CA ALA A 73 -12.45 3.49 -28.39
C ALA A 73 -12.17 2.31 -27.45
N MET A 74 -13.08 1.34 -27.34
CA MET A 74 -12.86 0.12 -26.56
C MET A 74 -11.77 -0.76 -27.16
N GLU A 75 -11.74 -0.92 -28.48
CA GLU A 75 -10.71 -1.69 -29.18
C GLU A 75 -9.33 -1.04 -29.04
N ALA A 76 -9.26 0.28 -29.14
CA ALA A 76 -8.01 1.02 -28.99
C ALA A 76 -7.46 1.05 -27.55
N ASN A 77 -8.28 0.74 -26.53
CA ASN A 77 -7.90 0.88 -25.12
C ASN A 77 -8.24 -0.38 -24.29
N PRO A 78 -7.61 -1.53 -24.59
CA PRO A 78 -7.80 -2.74 -23.82
C PRO A 78 -7.37 -2.53 -22.36
N GLY A 79 -8.21 -2.96 -21.41
CA GLY A 79 -7.91 -2.87 -19.97
C GLY A 79 -8.58 -1.72 -19.21
N SER A 80 -9.31 -0.84 -19.89
CA SER A 80 -10.15 0.17 -19.20
C SER A 80 -11.30 -0.51 -18.45
N GLU A 81 -11.58 -0.06 -17.22
CA GLU A 81 -12.72 -0.51 -16.42
C GLU A 81 -14.00 0.24 -16.83
N PHE A 82 -13.85 1.53 -17.16
CA PHE A 82 -14.93 2.39 -17.61
C PHE A 82 -14.62 3.05 -18.95
N LEU A 83 -15.63 3.16 -19.80
CA LEU A 83 -15.62 4.01 -20.98
C LEU A 83 -16.59 5.16 -20.79
N LEU A 84 -16.10 6.39 -20.71
CA LEU A 84 -16.91 7.58 -20.49
C LEU A 84 -17.27 8.26 -21.81
N ILE A 85 -18.55 8.32 -22.14
CA ILE A 85 -19.10 9.16 -23.20
C ILE A 85 -19.49 10.51 -22.59
N ASP A 86 -18.82 11.58 -23.03
CA ASP A 86 -18.87 12.90 -22.39
C ASP A 86 -20.24 13.60 -22.46
N SER A 87 -21.05 13.33 -23.48
CA SER A 87 -22.42 13.83 -23.59
C SER A 87 -23.26 13.05 -24.60
N ALA A 88 -24.47 12.64 -24.20
CA ALA A 88 -25.56 12.27 -25.10
C ALA A 88 -26.52 13.44 -25.30
N ARG A 89 -27.01 13.61 -26.52
CA ARG A 89 -27.90 14.72 -26.95
C ARG A 89 -29.32 14.26 -27.29
N ILE A 90 -29.50 12.99 -27.69
CA ILE A 90 -30.81 12.43 -28.01
C ILE A 90 -30.98 11.03 -27.39
N PRO A 91 -32.22 10.60 -27.06
CA PRO A 91 -32.48 9.26 -26.54
C PRO A 91 -31.90 8.13 -27.40
N GLY A 92 -31.97 8.28 -28.73
CA GLY A 92 -31.46 7.29 -29.69
C GLY A 92 -29.99 6.95 -29.48
N GLN A 93 -29.13 7.91 -29.09
CA GLN A 93 -27.72 7.62 -28.82
C GLN A 93 -27.53 6.66 -27.63
N VAL A 94 -28.32 6.82 -26.57
CA VAL A 94 -28.28 5.95 -25.38
C VAL A 94 -28.90 4.59 -25.70
N GLU A 95 -30.00 4.56 -26.44
CA GLU A 95 -30.65 3.33 -26.87
C GLU A 95 -29.74 2.48 -27.77
N ARG A 96 -29.07 3.09 -28.75
CA ARG A 96 -28.12 2.39 -29.63
C ARG A 96 -26.91 1.86 -28.88
N LEU A 97 -26.42 2.57 -27.87
CA LEU A 97 -25.40 2.04 -26.95
C LEU A 97 -25.93 0.79 -26.23
N ARG A 98 -27.15 0.84 -25.69
CA ARG A 98 -27.77 -0.28 -24.96
C ARG A 98 -28.06 -1.48 -25.86
N ASP A 99 -28.50 -1.26 -27.09
CA ASP A 99 -28.72 -2.30 -28.10
C ASP A 99 -27.42 -3.04 -28.43
N ARG A 100 -26.32 -2.30 -28.60
CA ARG A 100 -25.02 -2.87 -29.00
C ARG A 100 -24.27 -3.55 -27.86
N PHE A 101 -24.25 -2.93 -26.68
CA PHE A 101 -23.40 -3.36 -25.57
C PHE A 101 -24.16 -4.03 -24.41
N GLY A 102 -25.49 -4.02 -24.47
CA GLY A 102 -26.37 -4.55 -23.44
C GLY A 102 -26.67 -3.54 -22.32
N ARG A 103 -27.93 -3.50 -21.90
CA ARG A 103 -28.44 -2.53 -20.90
C ARG A 103 -27.74 -2.59 -19.54
N VAL A 104 -27.23 -3.75 -19.14
CA VAL A 104 -26.48 -3.92 -17.88
C VAL A 104 -25.14 -3.19 -17.91
N ARG A 105 -24.51 -3.09 -19.09
CA ARG A 105 -23.17 -2.51 -19.26
C ARG A 105 -23.18 -1.03 -19.60
N VAL A 106 -24.32 -0.49 -20.02
CA VAL A 106 -24.48 0.94 -20.29
C VAL A 106 -25.14 1.59 -19.07
N LEU A 107 -24.46 2.57 -18.49
CA LEU A 107 -24.93 3.40 -17.39
C LEU A 107 -25.20 4.80 -17.91
N HIS A 108 -26.46 5.19 -17.97
CA HIS A 108 -26.85 6.54 -18.32
C HIS A 108 -27.00 7.40 -17.06
N VAL A 109 -26.11 8.37 -16.90
CA VAL A 109 -26.11 9.34 -15.81
C VAL A 109 -26.62 10.67 -16.33
N HIS A 110 -27.74 11.14 -15.78
CA HIS A 110 -28.30 12.44 -16.09
C HIS A 110 -28.03 13.42 -14.94
N LEU A 111 -27.30 14.49 -15.22
CA LEU A 111 -26.96 15.51 -14.24
C LEU A 111 -27.95 16.65 -14.30
N THR A 112 -28.39 17.15 -13.14
CA THR A 112 -29.35 18.24 -13.02
C THR A 112 -28.83 19.31 -12.06
N ALA A 113 -29.48 20.47 -12.07
CA ALA A 113 -29.41 21.50 -11.04
C ALA A 113 -30.65 22.40 -11.17
N PRO A 114 -31.02 23.17 -10.13
CA PRO A 114 -32.04 24.21 -10.26
C PRO A 114 -31.70 25.22 -11.36
N ASP A 115 -32.73 25.74 -12.02
CA ASP A 115 -32.58 26.67 -13.16
C ASP A 115 -31.71 27.88 -12.83
N GLU A 116 -31.91 28.48 -11.66
CA GLU A 116 -31.13 29.62 -11.17
C GLU A 116 -29.63 29.28 -11.11
N VAL A 117 -29.29 28.06 -10.69
CA VAL A 117 -27.91 27.59 -10.60
C VAL A 117 -27.34 27.33 -11.99
N LEU A 118 -28.13 26.78 -12.90
CA LEU A 118 -27.69 26.53 -14.28
C LEU A 118 -27.41 27.83 -15.02
N GLU A 119 -28.28 28.83 -14.87
CA GLU A 119 -28.13 30.17 -15.42
C GLU A 119 -26.88 30.86 -14.87
N GLN A 120 -26.69 30.87 -13.54
CA GLN A 120 -25.48 31.41 -12.92
C GLN A 120 -24.21 30.75 -13.46
N ARG A 121 -24.20 29.41 -13.55
CA ARG A 121 -23.05 28.64 -14.07
C ARG A 121 -22.82 28.87 -15.56
N TYR A 122 -23.85 29.21 -16.33
CA TYR A 122 -23.73 29.55 -17.75
C TYR A 122 -23.14 30.95 -17.95
N LEU A 123 -23.67 31.94 -17.22
CA LEU A 123 -23.20 33.32 -17.26
C LEU A 123 -21.76 33.46 -16.75
N ALA A 124 -21.33 32.61 -15.83
CA ALA A 124 -19.95 32.55 -15.33
C ALA A 124 -18.93 31.95 -16.33
N ARG A 125 -19.37 31.41 -17.47
CA ARG A 125 -18.45 30.87 -18.50
C ARG A 125 -17.79 32.00 -19.29
N HIS A 126 -16.60 31.73 -19.83
CA HIS A 126 -15.96 32.67 -20.77
C HIS A 126 -16.89 32.97 -21.96
N LYS A 127 -16.96 34.25 -22.36
CA LYS A 127 -17.84 34.73 -23.45
C LYS A 127 -17.62 33.99 -24.77
N GLU A 128 -16.39 33.55 -25.06
CA GLU A 128 -16.05 32.75 -26.26
C GLU A 128 -16.74 31.37 -26.30
N VAL A 129 -17.28 30.90 -25.16
CA VAL A 129 -17.95 29.60 -25.00
C VAL A 129 -19.46 29.74 -24.79
N GLN A 130 -19.97 30.98 -24.67
CA GLN A 130 -21.40 31.28 -24.57
C GLN A 130 -22.02 31.29 -25.97
N GLU A 131 -23.12 30.56 -26.13
CA GLU A 131 -23.80 30.37 -27.42
C GLU A 131 -24.90 31.42 -27.64
N PHE A 132 -25.51 31.85 -26.55
CA PHE A 132 -26.57 32.84 -26.46
C PHE A 132 -26.32 33.83 -25.32
N GLU A 133 -26.91 35.02 -25.39
CA GLU A 133 -26.76 36.03 -24.34
C GLU A 133 -27.49 35.63 -23.05
N THR A 134 -28.59 34.88 -23.18
CA THR A 134 -29.41 34.46 -22.04
C THR A 134 -29.48 32.94 -21.91
N TYR A 135 -29.69 32.45 -20.69
CA TYR A 135 -29.90 31.02 -20.46
C TYR A 135 -31.28 30.55 -20.97
N ALA A 136 -32.25 31.45 -21.08
CA ALA A 136 -33.57 31.17 -21.66
C ALA A 136 -33.45 30.75 -23.14
N GLU A 137 -32.59 31.41 -23.91
CA GLU A 137 -32.31 31.05 -25.31
C GLU A 137 -31.62 29.69 -25.42
N VAL A 138 -30.71 29.37 -24.49
CA VAL A 138 -30.07 28.05 -24.41
C VAL A 138 -31.14 26.96 -24.28
N LYS A 139 -32.12 27.14 -23.39
CA LYS A 139 -33.23 26.19 -23.18
C LYS A 139 -34.11 25.97 -24.41
N LEU A 140 -34.25 27.00 -25.26
CA LEU A 140 -35.01 26.92 -26.50
C LEU A 140 -34.22 26.23 -27.63
N SER A 141 -32.93 25.95 -27.43
CA SER A 141 -32.11 25.27 -28.42
C SER A 141 -32.60 23.84 -28.67
N LYS A 142 -32.39 23.38 -29.91
CA LYS A 142 -32.78 22.04 -30.35
C LYS A 142 -32.12 20.94 -29.51
N THR A 143 -30.91 21.17 -29.03
CA THR A 143 -30.16 20.24 -28.19
C THR A 143 -30.71 20.16 -26.76
N GLU A 144 -31.18 21.28 -26.20
CA GLU A 144 -31.82 21.29 -24.88
C GLU A 144 -33.26 20.73 -24.92
N SER A 145 -33.92 20.76 -26.09
CA SER A 145 -35.29 20.21 -26.27
C SER A 145 -35.45 18.72 -25.93
N GLN A 146 -34.35 17.96 -25.87
CA GLN A 146 -34.36 16.53 -25.58
C GLN A 146 -33.98 16.19 -24.13
N ILE A 147 -33.64 17.17 -23.29
CA ILE A 147 -33.11 16.95 -21.94
C ILE A 147 -34.11 16.21 -21.05
N GLU A 148 -35.40 16.56 -21.07
CA GLU A 148 -36.42 15.85 -20.29
C GLU A 148 -36.56 14.38 -20.72
N ARG A 149 -36.49 14.12 -22.04
CA ARG A 149 -36.55 12.76 -22.58
C ARG A 149 -35.33 11.94 -22.18
N LEU A 150 -34.15 12.57 -22.17
CA LEU A 150 -32.91 11.95 -21.67
C LEU A 150 -33.00 11.66 -20.17
N ALA A 151 -33.55 12.57 -19.37
CA ALA A 151 -33.76 12.34 -17.95
C ALA A 151 -34.67 11.12 -17.72
N ALA A 152 -35.75 11.00 -18.48
CA ALA A 152 -36.72 9.91 -18.36
C ALA A 152 -36.14 8.51 -18.62
N ILE A 153 -35.09 8.41 -19.45
CA ILE A 153 -34.43 7.12 -19.76
C ILE A 153 -33.13 6.86 -18.98
N ALA A 154 -32.77 7.78 -18.07
CA ALA A 154 -31.55 7.69 -17.28
C ALA A 154 -31.63 6.57 -16.23
N ASP A 155 -30.51 5.87 -16.04
CA ASP A 155 -30.40 4.87 -14.96
C ASP A 155 -30.20 5.57 -13.61
N VAL A 156 -29.54 6.73 -13.61
CA VAL A 156 -29.32 7.55 -12.42
C VAL A 156 -29.47 9.02 -12.77
N GLN A 157 -30.30 9.74 -12.00
CA GLN A 157 -30.38 11.20 -12.04
C GLN A 157 -29.69 11.80 -10.81
N LEU A 158 -28.82 12.79 -11.01
CA LEU A 158 -28.03 13.40 -9.94
C LEU A 158 -28.11 14.92 -9.96
N ASP A 159 -28.65 15.49 -8.88
CA ASP A 159 -28.58 16.93 -8.63
C ASP A 159 -27.16 17.33 -8.22
N THR A 160 -26.53 18.16 -9.06
CA THR A 160 -25.16 18.63 -8.89
C THR A 160 -24.98 19.73 -7.85
N THR A 161 -26.04 20.12 -7.14
CA THR A 161 -25.99 20.94 -5.94
C THR A 161 -25.94 20.10 -4.65
N SER A 162 -26.32 18.82 -4.74
CA SER A 162 -26.40 17.92 -3.58
C SER A 162 -25.05 17.37 -3.09
N GLY A 163 -23.93 17.71 -3.76
CA GLY A 163 -22.60 17.32 -3.33
C GLY A 163 -21.51 17.64 -4.35
N GLY A 164 -20.24 17.50 -3.95
CA GLY A 164 -19.11 17.70 -4.83
C GLY A 164 -19.01 16.63 -5.94
N PRO A 165 -18.33 16.91 -7.08
CA PRO A 165 -18.24 16.01 -8.23
C PRO A 165 -17.77 14.58 -7.90
N VAL A 166 -16.85 14.43 -6.94
CA VAL A 166 -16.34 13.13 -6.48
C VAL A 166 -17.44 12.30 -5.81
N HIS A 167 -18.27 12.94 -4.97
CA HIS A 167 -19.39 12.27 -4.30
C HIS A 167 -20.46 11.85 -5.31
N LEU A 168 -20.80 12.73 -6.26
CA LEU A 168 -21.75 12.44 -7.31
C LEU A 168 -21.29 11.29 -8.21
N ALA A 169 -20.00 11.24 -8.57
CA ALA A 169 -19.43 10.12 -9.31
C ALA A 169 -19.54 8.79 -8.55
N ALA A 170 -19.39 8.78 -7.21
CA ALA A 170 -19.63 7.58 -6.40
C ALA A 170 -21.11 7.18 -6.41
N ARG A 171 -22.03 8.13 -6.24
CA ARG A 171 -23.47 7.86 -6.28
C ARG A 171 -23.91 7.28 -7.62
N ALA A 172 -23.41 7.82 -8.73
CA ALA A 172 -23.73 7.34 -10.07
C ALA A 172 -23.36 5.87 -10.27
N LEU A 173 -22.24 5.44 -9.68
CA LEU A 173 -21.68 4.10 -9.85
C LEU A 173 -22.09 3.12 -8.74
N THR A 174 -23.01 3.52 -7.85
CA THR A 174 -23.48 2.67 -6.74
C THR A 174 -24.10 1.38 -7.27
N GLY A 175 -23.71 0.22 -6.72
CA GLY A 175 -24.16 -1.10 -7.19
C GLY A 175 -23.50 -1.59 -8.49
N ARG A 176 -22.61 -0.80 -9.09
CA ARG A 176 -21.79 -1.18 -10.26
C ARG A 176 -20.29 -1.16 -9.97
N PHE A 177 -19.89 -0.74 -8.77
CA PHE A 177 -18.60 -1.13 -8.23
C PHE A 177 -18.59 -2.64 -7.97
N PRO A 178 -17.45 -3.32 -8.13
CA PRO A 178 -17.28 -4.57 -7.42
C PRO A 178 -17.58 -4.29 -5.94
N THR A 179 -18.63 -4.92 -5.40
CA THR A 179 -18.77 -5.14 -3.96
C THR A 179 -17.39 -5.52 -3.45
N VAL A 180 -16.89 -4.84 -2.41
CA VAL A 180 -15.53 -4.97 -1.83
C VAL A 180 -14.86 -6.22 -2.40
N PRO A 181 -14.01 -6.10 -3.44
CA PRO A 181 -13.68 -7.21 -4.34
C PRO A 181 -13.37 -8.45 -3.52
N ASP A 182 -13.90 -9.60 -3.97
CA ASP A 182 -13.70 -10.94 -3.40
C ASP A 182 -12.47 -10.92 -2.50
N GLN A 183 -12.70 -10.90 -1.18
CA GLN A 183 -11.68 -10.60 -0.17
C GLN A 183 -10.72 -11.78 -0.03
N LYS A 184 -10.12 -12.19 -1.15
CA LYS A 184 -9.03 -13.13 -1.20
C LYS A 184 -8.00 -12.64 -0.21
N ARG A 185 -7.69 -13.54 0.72
CA ARG A 185 -6.64 -13.36 1.68
C ARG A 185 -5.33 -13.54 0.92
N LEU A 186 -4.67 -12.42 0.60
CA LEU A 186 -3.47 -12.36 -0.26
C LEU A 186 -2.26 -11.77 0.49
N VAL A 187 -2.45 -11.32 1.72
CA VAL A 187 -1.41 -10.62 2.48
C VAL A 187 -0.85 -11.54 3.55
N ASP A 188 0.47 -11.73 3.54
CA ASP A 188 1.19 -12.35 4.65
C ASP A 188 1.96 -11.26 5.40
N VAL A 189 1.98 -11.34 6.72
CA VAL A 189 2.70 -10.39 7.57
C VAL A 189 3.78 -11.14 8.34
N ILE A 190 5.00 -10.63 8.34
CA ILE A 190 6.10 -11.19 9.12
C ILE A 190 6.51 -10.26 10.26
N ILE A 191 6.48 -10.77 11.48
CA ILE A 191 6.70 -10.02 12.73
C ILE A 191 7.69 -10.74 13.64
N GLY A 192 8.29 -10.03 14.61
CA GLY A 192 9.15 -10.63 15.61
C GLY A 192 8.35 -11.01 16.85
N GLY A 193 8.56 -12.20 17.40
CA GLY A 193 7.87 -12.68 18.60
C GLY A 193 8.46 -12.18 19.92
N GLN A 194 9.70 -11.65 19.91
CA GLN A 194 10.46 -11.37 21.13
C GLN A 194 10.89 -9.90 21.16
N TYR A 195 12.16 -9.61 21.47
CA TYR A 195 12.68 -8.25 21.66
C TYR A 195 13.46 -7.71 20.45
N GLY A 196 13.21 -8.23 19.24
CA GLY A 196 13.96 -7.86 18.04
C GLY A 196 15.20 -8.73 17.82
N SER A 197 15.84 -8.57 16.65
CA SER A 197 17.02 -9.34 16.23
C SER A 197 16.82 -10.87 16.18
N GLU A 198 15.60 -11.31 15.86
CA GLU A 198 15.22 -12.71 15.67
C GLU A 198 15.53 -13.24 14.25
N GLY A 199 16.25 -12.50 13.40
CA GLY A 199 16.56 -12.97 12.05
C GLY A 199 15.43 -12.82 11.02
N LYS A 200 14.42 -11.97 11.28
CA LYS A 200 13.32 -11.67 10.33
C LYS A 200 13.78 -11.44 8.89
N GLY A 201 14.82 -10.62 8.71
CA GLY A 201 15.36 -10.32 7.38
C GLY A 201 15.81 -11.55 6.60
N ASN A 202 16.40 -12.53 7.28
CA ASN A 202 16.82 -13.79 6.67
C ASN A 202 15.60 -14.60 6.18
N ILE A 203 14.57 -14.70 7.03
CA ILE A 203 13.31 -15.37 6.68
C ILE A 203 12.62 -14.64 5.51
N CYS A 204 12.49 -13.31 5.59
CA CYS A 204 11.92 -12.48 4.53
C CYS A 204 12.62 -12.71 3.19
N ALA A 205 13.96 -12.68 3.18
CA ALA A 205 14.74 -12.87 1.97
C ALA A 205 14.52 -14.27 1.37
N TYR A 206 14.48 -15.29 2.22
CA TYR A 206 14.23 -16.67 1.80
C TYR A 206 12.85 -16.84 1.13
N ILE A 207 11.78 -16.32 1.74
CA ILE A 207 10.41 -16.48 1.20
C ILE A 207 10.03 -15.43 0.14
N ALA A 208 10.84 -14.39 -0.08
CA ALA A 208 10.47 -13.23 -0.91
C ALA A 208 10.06 -13.61 -2.34
N ARG A 209 10.62 -14.69 -2.90
CA ARG A 209 10.32 -15.18 -4.26
C ARG A 209 8.88 -15.65 -4.44
N ASP A 210 8.18 -15.91 -3.34
CA ASP A 210 6.77 -16.29 -3.36
C ASP A 210 5.83 -15.08 -3.54
N TYR A 211 6.33 -13.85 -3.49
CA TYR A 211 5.49 -12.66 -3.44
C TYR A 211 5.71 -11.74 -4.63
N ASP A 212 4.65 -11.08 -5.06
CA ASP A 212 4.68 -10.11 -6.16
C ASP A 212 4.88 -8.68 -5.64
N VAL A 213 4.56 -8.44 -4.36
CA VAL A 213 4.73 -7.14 -3.71
C VAL A 213 5.37 -7.32 -2.34
N LEU A 214 6.44 -6.56 -2.07
CA LEU A 214 7.12 -6.49 -0.78
C LEU A 214 6.87 -5.12 -0.16
N VAL A 215 6.32 -5.10 1.04
CA VAL A 215 5.98 -3.88 1.78
C VAL A 215 6.86 -3.79 3.02
N ARG A 216 7.50 -2.64 3.23
CA ARG A 216 8.18 -2.32 4.49
C ARG A 216 7.36 -1.30 5.29
N VAL A 217 7.26 -1.55 6.59
CA VAL A 217 6.73 -0.62 7.59
C VAL A 217 7.83 -0.24 8.60
N GLY A 218 7.51 0.63 9.58
CA GLY A 218 8.46 0.96 10.64
C GLY A 218 9.47 2.06 10.28
N GLY A 219 10.69 1.96 10.81
CA GLY A 219 11.72 2.97 10.63
C GLY A 219 13.15 2.41 10.65
N PRO A 220 14.17 3.28 10.53
CA PRO A 220 15.57 2.88 10.41
C PRO A 220 16.22 2.38 11.71
N ASN A 221 15.43 2.15 12.76
CA ASN A 221 15.88 1.60 14.04
C ASN A 221 15.96 0.06 14.06
N ALA A 222 15.64 -0.62 12.95
CA ALA A 222 15.94 -2.05 12.75
C ALA A 222 16.75 -2.26 11.47
N GLY A 223 17.87 -2.97 11.59
CA GLY A 223 18.68 -3.42 10.46
C GLY A 223 18.60 -4.94 10.30
N HIS A 224 18.35 -5.39 9.08
CA HIS A 224 18.16 -6.78 8.68
C HIS A 224 19.35 -7.23 7.82
N LYS A 225 20.10 -8.22 8.31
CA LYS A 225 21.20 -8.86 7.55
C LYS A 225 20.63 -9.96 6.68
N VAL A 226 21.03 -9.98 5.41
CA VAL A 226 20.75 -11.04 4.43
C VAL A 226 22.10 -11.50 3.89
N ALA A 227 22.30 -12.81 3.73
CA ALA A 227 23.58 -13.37 3.29
C ALA A 227 23.72 -13.50 1.77
N GLU A 228 22.61 -13.68 1.04
CA GLU A 228 22.66 -13.98 -0.40
C GLU A 228 21.57 -13.21 -1.18
N PRO A 229 21.95 -12.16 -1.94
CA PRO A 229 23.25 -11.49 -1.91
C PRO A 229 23.49 -10.80 -0.55
N PRO A 230 24.75 -10.68 -0.09
CA PRO A 230 25.05 -10.11 1.21
C PRO A 230 24.67 -8.62 1.22
N TYR A 231 23.69 -8.26 2.04
CA TYR A 231 23.22 -6.89 2.15
C TYR A 231 22.66 -6.60 3.54
N LYS A 232 22.77 -5.34 3.97
CA LYS A 232 22.20 -4.86 5.22
C LYS A 232 21.06 -3.89 4.92
N PHE A 233 19.84 -4.39 5.00
CA PHE A 233 18.63 -3.62 4.78
C PHE A 233 18.23 -2.87 6.06
N ILE A 234 18.03 -1.56 5.96
CA ILE A 234 17.50 -0.73 7.04
C ILE A 234 16.09 -0.22 6.67
N GLN A 235 15.90 0.27 5.45
CA GLN A 235 14.64 0.88 5.02
C GLN A 235 13.96 0.19 3.84
N LEU A 236 14.70 -0.44 2.95
CA LEU A 236 14.13 -1.32 1.93
C LEU A 236 13.70 -2.66 2.56
N PRO A 237 12.67 -3.34 2.02
CA PRO A 237 12.35 -4.70 2.43
C PRO A 237 13.53 -5.64 2.21
N SER A 238 13.76 -6.59 3.12
CA SER A 238 14.92 -7.49 3.05
C SER A 238 14.88 -8.46 1.86
N GLY A 239 13.70 -8.66 1.27
CA GLY A 239 13.51 -9.47 0.07
C GLY A 239 13.91 -8.79 -1.25
N THR A 240 14.26 -7.50 -1.23
CA THR A 240 14.52 -6.71 -2.46
C THR A 240 15.60 -7.32 -3.35
N GLY A 241 16.63 -7.92 -2.76
CA GLY A 241 17.70 -8.61 -3.49
C GLY A 241 17.34 -10.03 -3.93
N ALA A 242 16.53 -10.73 -3.14
CA ALA A 242 16.18 -12.14 -3.37
C ALA A 242 15.07 -12.32 -4.41
N ASN A 243 14.20 -11.32 -4.56
CA ASN A 243 13.17 -11.24 -5.59
C ASN A 243 13.37 -9.99 -6.45
N LYS A 244 13.74 -10.20 -7.73
CA LYS A 244 14.06 -9.12 -8.69
C LYS A 244 12.83 -8.54 -9.40
N GLU A 245 11.69 -9.20 -9.29
CA GLU A 245 10.47 -8.84 -10.02
C GLU A 245 9.45 -8.12 -9.13
N ALA A 246 9.44 -8.39 -7.82
CA ALA A 246 8.43 -7.84 -6.93
C ALA A 246 8.41 -6.31 -6.90
N GLN A 247 7.21 -5.71 -6.82
CA GLN A 247 7.05 -4.29 -6.52
C GLN A 247 7.44 -4.04 -5.07
N ILE A 248 8.18 -2.96 -4.82
CA ILE A 248 8.68 -2.56 -3.50
C ILE A 248 7.89 -1.35 -3.02
N LEU A 249 7.24 -1.47 -1.86
CA LEU A 249 6.46 -0.40 -1.25
C LEU A 249 7.02 0.00 0.11
N ILE A 250 7.20 1.30 0.33
CA ILE A 250 7.44 1.88 1.66
C ILE A 250 6.15 2.53 2.15
N ALA A 251 5.57 1.95 3.20
CA ALA A 251 4.24 2.29 3.67
C ALA A 251 4.11 3.71 4.27
N ALA A 252 2.89 4.24 4.29
CA ALA A 252 2.54 5.56 4.83
C ALA A 252 2.91 5.75 6.31
N GLY A 253 2.82 4.70 7.11
CA GLY A 253 3.23 4.70 8.52
C GLY A 253 4.75 4.77 8.73
N SER A 254 5.57 4.60 7.68
CA SER A 254 7.02 4.52 7.81
C SER A 254 7.65 5.87 8.19
N THR A 255 8.78 5.82 8.90
CA THR A 255 9.68 6.97 9.08
C THR A 255 10.95 6.74 8.29
N ILE A 256 11.42 7.76 7.57
CA ILE A 256 12.51 7.67 6.62
C ILE A 256 13.67 8.55 7.07
N TRP A 257 14.84 7.95 7.25
CA TRP A 257 16.09 8.71 7.31
C TRP A 257 16.64 8.87 5.89
N LEU A 258 16.58 10.10 5.37
CA LEU A 258 16.84 10.37 3.96
C LEU A 258 18.23 9.92 3.48
N PRO A 259 19.35 10.21 4.19
CA PRO A 259 20.67 9.74 3.77
C PRO A 259 20.75 8.21 3.63
N GLN A 260 20.18 7.46 4.58
CA GLN A 260 20.16 5.99 4.51
C GLN A 260 19.26 5.49 3.38
N MET A 261 18.15 6.17 3.09
CA MET A 261 17.21 5.75 2.03
C MET A 261 17.87 5.94 0.68
N MET A 262 18.51 7.10 0.47
CA MET A 262 19.24 7.38 -0.75
C MET A 262 20.42 6.43 -0.92
N LEU A 263 21.13 6.09 0.16
CA LEU A 263 22.18 5.07 0.10
C LEU A 263 21.63 3.74 -0.40
N GLU A 264 20.56 3.20 0.20
CA GLU A 264 19.98 1.93 -0.22
C GLU A 264 19.42 1.96 -1.64
N ILE A 265 18.80 3.06 -2.05
CA ILE A 265 18.28 3.24 -3.40
C ILE A 265 19.40 3.22 -4.45
N LEU A 266 20.51 3.92 -4.18
CA LEU A 266 21.60 4.09 -5.14
C LEU A 266 22.56 2.88 -5.16
N ASP A 267 22.74 2.23 -4.02
CA ASP A 267 23.70 1.15 -3.83
C ASP A 267 23.13 -0.23 -4.20
N HIS A 268 21.82 -0.45 -4.02
CA HIS A 268 21.28 -1.79 -4.14
C HIS A 268 21.19 -2.26 -5.62
N PRO A 269 21.98 -3.28 -6.03
CA PRO A 269 22.20 -3.62 -7.45
C PRO A 269 20.99 -4.22 -8.16
N HIS A 270 19.97 -4.60 -7.41
CA HIS A 270 18.76 -5.22 -7.94
C HIS A 270 17.52 -4.34 -7.81
N LEU A 271 17.65 -3.10 -7.33
CA LEU A 271 16.53 -2.16 -7.32
C LEU A 271 16.39 -1.50 -8.70
N GLY A 272 15.70 -2.17 -9.62
CA GLY A 272 15.44 -1.66 -10.96
C GLY A 272 14.56 -0.39 -10.99
N PRO A 273 14.62 0.42 -12.07
CA PRO A 273 13.76 1.59 -12.23
C PRO A 273 12.28 1.24 -12.10
N GLY A 274 11.50 2.07 -11.41
CA GLY A 274 10.05 1.88 -11.25
C GLY A 274 9.61 0.84 -10.22
N ARG A 275 10.54 0.03 -9.68
CA ARG A 275 10.20 -0.99 -8.66
C ARG A 275 9.90 -0.41 -7.28
N LEU A 276 10.40 0.79 -6.95
CA LEU A 276 10.22 1.39 -5.64
C LEU A 276 9.13 2.46 -5.67
N ILE A 277 8.14 2.31 -4.78
CA ILE A 277 7.15 3.35 -4.51
C ILE A 277 7.15 3.64 -3.00
N ILE A 278 7.37 4.91 -2.67
CA ILE A 278 7.34 5.44 -1.30
C ILE A 278 6.04 6.19 -1.13
N ASP A 279 5.29 5.89 -0.07
CA ASP A 279 4.07 6.63 0.18
C ASP A 279 4.35 8.11 0.49
N LYS A 280 3.60 8.98 -0.16
CA LYS A 280 3.65 10.44 0.04
C LYS A 280 3.54 10.89 1.50
N GLN A 281 2.93 10.09 2.38
CA GLN A 281 2.73 10.39 3.81
C GLN A 281 3.80 9.83 4.75
N ALA A 282 4.80 9.09 4.23
CA ALA A 282 5.91 8.60 5.04
C ALA A 282 6.67 9.80 5.65
N MET A 283 6.95 9.72 6.96
CA MET A 283 7.53 10.81 7.74
C MET A 283 9.04 10.88 7.51
N ILE A 284 9.61 12.05 7.23
CA ILE A 284 11.07 12.19 7.16
C ILE A 284 11.61 12.46 8.56
N ILE A 285 12.69 11.78 8.94
CA ILE A 285 13.47 12.07 10.15
C ILE A 285 14.45 13.18 9.80
N ASP A 286 14.51 14.22 10.63
CA ASP A 286 15.48 15.32 10.50
C ASP A 286 16.60 15.17 11.55
N ASP A 287 17.73 15.83 11.32
CA ASP A 287 18.88 15.80 12.24
C ASP A 287 18.49 16.17 13.68
N GLU A 288 17.56 17.13 13.82
CA GLU A 288 17.09 17.58 15.11
C GLU A 288 16.33 16.49 15.88
N ASP A 289 15.56 15.63 15.18
CA ASP A 289 14.89 14.50 15.83
C ASP A 289 15.92 13.55 16.47
N ARG A 290 17.04 13.33 15.77
CA ARG A 290 18.15 12.51 16.26
C ARG A 290 18.86 13.16 17.45
N ARG A 291 19.09 14.48 17.40
CA ARG A 291 19.68 15.24 18.53
C ARG A 291 18.80 15.19 19.77
N ILE A 292 17.49 15.41 19.61
CA ILE A 292 16.53 15.34 20.72
C ILE A 292 16.55 13.94 21.36
N GLU A 293 16.49 12.87 20.57
CA GLU A 293 16.58 11.51 21.13
C GLU A 293 17.92 11.26 21.83
N ALA A 294 19.02 11.75 21.25
CA ALA A 294 20.34 11.52 21.81
C ALA A 294 20.50 12.14 23.20
N ALA A 295 19.86 13.29 23.45
CA ALA A 295 19.88 14.02 24.72
C ALA A 295 18.83 13.52 25.73
N ALA A 296 17.63 13.15 25.29
CA ALA A 296 16.51 12.81 26.19
C ALA A 296 16.50 11.35 26.65
N LEU A 297 17.11 10.44 25.87
CA LEU A 297 17.01 9.00 26.07
C LEU A 297 18.37 8.37 26.44
N GLU A 298 19.14 9.01 27.32
CA GLU A 298 20.38 8.39 27.83
C GLU A 298 20.11 7.21 28.75
N SER A 299 18.99 7.24 29.49
CA SER A 299 18.59 6.21 30.45
C SER A 299 18.02 4.94 29.80
N ILE A 300 17.31 5.07 28.67
CA ILE A 300 16.85 3.90 27.92
C ILE A 300 17.84 3.60 26.80
N SER A 301 18.20 2.34 26.59
CA SER A 301 19.14 1.93 25.53
C SER A 301 18.57 2.07 24.09
N SER A 302 18.07 3.26 23.75
CA SER A 302 17.52 3.65 22.46
C SER A 302 18.59 3.60 21.36
N THR A 303 18.14 3.34 20.13
CA THR A 303 19.01 3.36 18.94
C THR A 303 19.43 4.77 18.52
N LYS A 304 18.83 5.82 19.12
CA LYS A 304 19.12 7.25 18.85
C LYS A 304 19.04 7.58 17.35
N GLN A 305 18.02 7.07 16.67
CA GLN A 305 17.85 7.22 15.22
C GLN A 305 16.83 8.29 14.84
N GLY A 306 16.19 8.96 15.81
CA GLY A 306 15.20 10.01 15.61
C GLY A 306 13.78 9.51 15.34
N VAL A 307 13.51 8.20 15.45
CA VAL A 307 12.22 7.61 15.09
C VAL A 307 11.09 8.07 16.02
N GLY A 308 11.34 8.05 17.33
CA GLY A 308 10.41 8.51 18.35
C GLY A 308 10.17 10.01 18.27
N SER A 309 11.24 10.81 18.17
CA SER A 309 11.13 12.27 18.01
C SER A 309 10.39 12.66 16.73
N ALA A 310 10.68 12.01 15.60
CA ALA A 310 9.96 12.27 14.34
C ALA A 310 8.47 11.88 14.45
N SER A 311 8.16 10.80 15.15
CA SER A 311 6.78 10.38 15.40
C SER A 311 6.05 11.39 16.29
N ALA A 312 6.68 11.85 17.38
CA ALA A 312 6.16 12.90 18.24
C ALA A 312 5.95 14.21 17.47
N ARG A 313 6.91 14.59 16.62
CA ARG A 313 6.81 15.76 15.72
C ARG A 313 5.58 15.67 14.82
N LYS A 314 5.33 14.52 14.19
CA LYS A 314 4.12 14.30 13.35
C LYS A 314 2.81 14.42 14.14
N ILE A 315 2.82 14.09 15.44
CA ILE A 315 1.66 14.22 16.33
C ILE A 315 1.46 15.67 16.78
N MET A 316 2.52 16.34 17.23
CA MET A 316 2.46 17.62 17.91
C MET A 316 2.38 18.82 16.94
N ASN A 317 2.85 18.68 15.71
CA ASN A 317 2.94 19.79 14.74
C ASN A 317 1.81 19.70 13.70
N ARG A 318 0.56 19.76 14.16
CA ARG A 318 -0.64 19.76 13.30
C ARG A 318 -1.23 21.15 13.03
N GLY A 319 -0.79 22.17 13.77
CA GLY A 319 -1.21 23.57 13.60
C GLY A 319 -0.18 24.43 12.88
N ASP A 320 -0.48 25.73 12.73
CA ASP A 320 0.34 26.67 11.96
C ASP A 320 1.74 26.93 12.53
N LYS A 321 1.98 26.57 13.79
CA LYS A 321 3.28 26.67 14.47
C LYS A 321 3.73 25.30 14.98
N PRO A 322 5.03 24.96 14.86
CA PRO A 322 5.56 23.72 15.40
C PRO A 322 5.51 23.74 16.94
N GLY A 323 4.87 22.74 17.54
CA GLY A 323 4.85 22.52 18.99
C GLY A 323 6.03 21.67 19.51
N PHE A 324 6.71 20.93 18.63
CA PHE A 324 7.86 20.08 18.97
C PHE A 324 8.80 19.88 17.76
N GLY A 325 10.08 20.17 17.93
CA GLY A 325 11.08 19.99 16.87
C GLY A 325 10.84 20.87 15.63
N PRO A 326 11.45 20.54 14.48
CA PRO A 326 11.28 21.29 13.23
C PRO A 326 9.86 21.16 12.64
N PRO A 327 9.51 21.92 11.58
CA PRO A 327 8.28 21.68 10.81
C PRO A 327 8.19 20.24 10.28
N VAL A 328 6.99 19.69 10.13
CA VAL A 328 6.79 18.33 9.58
C VAL A 328 7.25 18.29 8.13
N ARG A 329 8.03 17.27 7.78
CA ARG A 329 8.43 16.97 6.41
C ARG A 329 8.04 15.53 6.07
N LEU A 330 7.33 15.35 4.96
CA LEU A 330 6.91 14.04 4.46
C LEU A 330 7.67 13.70 3.17
N ALA A 331 7.61 12.44 2.74
CA ALA A 331 8.32 12.00 1.54
C ALA A 331 7.99 12.83 0.29
N LYS A 332 6.74 13.29 0.14
CA LYS A 332 6.31 14.18 -0.97
C LYS A 332 7.00 15.54 -0.99
N ASP A 333 7.53 15.98 0.15
CA ASP A 333 8.17 17.29 0.31
C ASP A 333 9.69 17.21 0.04
N VAL A 334 10.21 16.02 -0.29
CA VAL A 334 11.65 15.76 -0.53
C VAL A 334 11.92 15.67 -2.03
N PRO A 335 12.64 16.62 -2.63
CA PRO A 335 12.95 16.62 -4.06
C PRO A 335 13.66 15.36 -4.56
N GLU A 336 14.57 14.81 -3.76
CA GLU A 336 15.35 13.60 -4.08
C GLU A 336 14.47 12.35 -4.20
N LEU A 337 13.34 12.33 -3.49
CA LEU A 337 12.38 11.22 -3.52
C LEU A 337 11.29 11.39 -4.57
N LYS A 338 11.21 12.52 -5.27
CA LYS A 338 10.10 12.88 -6.18
C LYS A 338 9.74 11.78 -7.17
N ARG A 339 10.73 11.05 -7.70
CA ARG A 339 10.52 9.96 -8.69
C ARG A 339 10.04 8.64 -8.08
N TYR A 340 10.18 8.47 -6.76
CA TYR A 340 9.77 7.28 -6.02
C TYR A 340 8.48 7.51 -5.25
N VAL A 341 8.07 8.76 -5.04
CA VAL A 341 6.83 9.08 -4.31
C VAL A 341 5.60 8.69 -5.13
N GLY A 342 4.69 7.91 -4.52
CA GLY A 342 3.45 7.48 -5.14
C GLY A 342 2.34 7.16 -4.13
N ASP A 343 1.26 6.57 -4.63
CA ASP A 343 0.11 6.13 -3.82
C ASP A 343 0.21 4.62 -3.59
N THR A 344 0.75 4.22 -2.43
CA THR A 344 0.97 2.79 -2.13
C THR A 344 -0.34 2.01 -2.05
N LYS A 345 -1.44 2.67 -1.66
CA LYS A 345 -2.77 2.05 -1.62
C LYS A 345 -3.26 1.70 -3.01
N ALA A 346 -3.09 2.59 -3.98
CA ALA A 346 -3.46 2.31 -5.37
C ALA A 346 -2.66 1.11 -5.93
N GLU A 347 -1.39 0.97 -5.59
CA GLU A 347 -0.57 -0.18 -6.01
C GLU A 347 -1.01 -1.49 -5.34
N LEU A 348 -1.34 -1.44 -4.05
CA LEU A 348 -1.93 -2.58 -3.36
C LEU A 348 -3.26 -2.99 -3.98
N ASP A 349 -4.13 -2.03 -4.32
CA ASP A 349 -5.43 -2.31 -4.95
C ASP A 349 -5.26 -2.95 -6.33
N LYS A 350 -4.28 -2.50 -7.14
CA LYS A 350 -3.90 -3.17 -8.41
C LYS A 350 -3.43 -4.61 -8.17
N ALA A 351 -2.54 -4.81 -7.19
CA ALA A 351 -2.04 -6.14 -6.85
C ALA A 351 -3.18 -7.09 -6.43
N TYR A 352 -4.11 -6.61 -5.59
CA TYR A 352 -5.27 -7.39 -5.18
C TYR A 352 -6.18 -7.73 -6.36
N ALA A 353 -6.43 -6.79 -7.27
CA ALA A 353 -7.22 -7.03 -8.47
C ALA A 353 -6.57 -8.09 -9.39
N ALA A 354 -5.24 -8.13 -9.43
CA ALA A 354 -4.47 -9.14 -10.16
C ALA A 354 -4.34 -10.48 -9.42
N GLY A 355 -4.81 -10.59 -8.17
CA GLY A 355 -4.65 -11.79 -7.35
C GLY A 355 -3.23 -12.02 -6.83
N HIS A 356 -2.39 -10.99 -6.84
CA HIS A 356 -0.99 -11.03 -6.45
C HIS A 356 -0.81 -11.17 -4.93
N ARG A 357 0.24 -11.89 -4.51
CA ARG A 357 0.60 -12.09 -3.10
C ARG A 357 1.45 -10.93 -2.60
N VAL A 358 1.14 -10.47 -1.39
CA VAL A 358 1.82 -9.33 -0.73
C VAL A 358 2.49 -9.81 0.55
N LEU A 359 3.77 -9.50 0.74
CA LEU A 359 4.50 -9.72 1.99
C LEU A 359 4.72 -8.39 2.70
N VAL A 360 4.25 -8.26 3.93
CA VAL A 360 4.47 -7.10 4.80
C VAL A 360 5.53 -7.43 5.83
N GLU A 361 6.67 -6.74 5.77
CA GLU A 361 7.78 -6.89 6.68
C GLU A 361 7.72 -5.88 7.83
N GLY A 362 7.42 -6.38 9.02
CA GLY A 362 7.46 -5.63 10.28
C GLY A 362 8.89 -5.39 10.79
N THR A 363 9.03 -4.36 11.63
CA THR A 363 10.28 -4.04 12.33
C THR A 363 10.20 -4.37 13.81
N GLN A 364 11.36 -4.64 14.43
CA GLN A 364 11.47 -5.02 15.85
C GLN A 364 10.63 -6.28 16.20
N GLY A 365 10.49 -6.58 17.49
CA GLY A 365 9.67 -7.69 17.99
C GLY A 365 8.52 -7.20 18.85
N THR A 366 7.57 -8.08 19.10
CA THR A 366 6.34 -7.82 19.85
C THR A 366 6.64 -7.32 21.27
N GLY A 367 7.69 -7.83 21.91
CA GLY A 367 8.14 -7.37 23.23
C GLY A 367 8.69 -5.94 23.26
N LEU A 368 8.88 -5.30 22.10
CA LEU A 368 9.25 -3.89 21.96
C LEU A 368 8.07 -3.01 21.52
N SER A 369 6.84 -3.53 21.44
CA SER A 369 5.65 -2.72 21.15
C SER A 369 5.50 -1.60 22.20
N ILE A 370 5.13 -0.40 21.75
CA ILE A 370 4.82 0.73 22.64
C ILE A 370 3.62 0.45 23.57
N HIS A 371 2.70 -0.43 23.17
CA HIS A 371 1.48 -0.74 23.92
C HIS A 371 1.56 -2.07 24.68
N HIS A 372 2.25 -3.05 24.11
CA HIS A 372 2.24 -4.44 24.57
C HIS A 372 3.61 -4.94 25.06
N GLY A 373 4.67 -4.16 24.86
CA GLY A 373 6.00 -4.43 25.39
C GLY A 373 6.18 -3.94 26.83
N THR A 374 7.38 -4.11 27.38
CA THR A 374 7.71 -3.64 28.73
C THR A 374 8.07 -2.16 28.74
N TYR A 375 7.06 -1.29 28.69
CA TYR A 375 7.25 0.17 28.79
C TYR A 375 7.97 0.54 30.11
N PRO A 376 8.94 1.50 30.10
CA PRO A 376 9.32 2.40 29.01
C PRO A 376 10.36 1.84 28.04
N HIS A 377 10.87 0.62 28.23
CA HIS A 377 11.96 0.06 27.42
C HIS A 377 11.45 -0.61 26.13
N VAL A 378 10.77 0.18 25.31
CA VAL A 378 10.08 -0.23 24.09
C VAL A 378 10.43 0.71 22.94
N THR A 379 10.00 0.39 21.73
CA THR A 379 10.07 1.34 20.61
C THR A 379 8.90 2.32 20.67
N SER A 380 8.93 3.36 19.83
CA SER A 380 7.89 4.39 19.77
C SER A 380 6.68 3.97 18.92
N ARG A 381 6.49 2.67 18.66
CA ARG A 381 5.49 2.14 17.72
C ARG A 381 4.88 0.84 18.18
N GLU A 382 3.72 0.55 17.63
CA GLU A 382 3.11 -0.77 17.68
C GLU A 382 3.80 -1.72 16.69
N THR A 383 4.30 -2.86 17.16
CA THR A 383 5.13 -3.79 16.38
C THR A 383 4.43 -5.11 16.05
N SER A 384 3.17 -5.27 16.48
CA SER A 384 2.35 -6.42 16.11
C SER A 384 1.93 -6.43 14.64
N ALA A 385 1.36 -7.54 14.20
CA ALA A 385 0.76 -7.68 12.88
C ALA A 385 -0.29 -6.60 12.62
N ALA A 386 -1.12 -6.27 13.62
CA ALA A 386 -2.10 -5.20 13.52
C ALA A 386 -1.45 -3.82 13.29
N GLY A 387 -0.36 -3.53 14.00
CA GLY A 387 0.44 -2.32 13.78
C GLY A 387 1.02 -2.25 12.35
N CYS A 388 1.55 -3.37 11.85
CA CYS A 388 2.08 -3.45 10.48
C CYS A 388 0.98 -3.18 9.43
N LEU A 389 -0.21 -3.74 9.62
CA LEU A 389 -1.35 -3.51 8.72
C LEU A 389 -1.84 -2.06 8.75
N ALA A 390 -1.87 -1.45 9.93
CA ALA A 390 -2.22 -0.04 10.10
C ALA A 390 -1.22 0.87 9.39
N ASP A 391 0.09 0.63 9.56
CA ASP A 391 1.14 1.39 8.89
C ASP A 391 1.05 1.25 7.36
N ALA A 392 0.73 0.05 6.86
CA ALA A 392 0.59 -0.27 5.43
C ALA A 392 -0.76 0.14 4.80
N GLY A 393 -1.76 0.52 5.59
CA GLY A 393 -3.11 0.81 5.09
C GLY A 393 -3.85 -0.41 4.54
N ILE A 394 -3.59 -1.58 5.11
CA ILE A 394 -4.16 -2.88 4.68
C ILE A 394 -5.28 -3.31 5.64
N ALA A 395 -6.40 -3.76 5.07
CA ALA A 395 -7.52 -4.27 5.86
C ALA A 395 -7.18 -5.64 6.49
N PRO A 396 -7.51 -5.88 7.78
CA PRO A 396 -7.24 -7.16 8.44
C PRO A 396 -7.85 -8.38 7.73
N THR A 397 -8.98 -8.22 7.05
CA THR A 397 -9.64 -9.32 6.31
C THR A 397 -8.88 -9.78 5.07
N ARG A 398 -7.85 -9.05 4.62
CA ARG A 398 -6.95 -9.47 3.53
C ARG A 398 -5.79 -10.35 4.01
N VAL A 399 -5.60 -10.49 5.31
CA VAL A 399 -4.52 -11.29 5.89
C VAL A 399 -4.81 -12.77 5.68
N ARG A 400 -3.84 -13.45 5.07
CA ARG A 400 -3.82 -14.90 4.85
C ARG A 400 -3.03 -15.60 5.93
N LYS A 401 -1.81 -15.12 6.20
CA LYS A 401 -0.91 -15.68 7.20
C LYS A 401 -0.22 -14.60 8.02
N VAL A 402 0.10 -14.93 9.26
CA VAL A 402 1.00 -14.16 10.11
C VAL A 402 2.15 -15.07 10.52
N ILE A 403 3.35 -14.75 10.02
CA ILE A 403 4.58 -15.49 10.27
C ILE A 403 5.30 -14.82 11.44
N MET A 404 5.32 -15.48 12.59
CA MET A 404 6.05 -14.99 13.75
C MET A 404 7.47 -15.55 13.76
N VAL A 405 8.47 -14.67 13.72
CA VAL A 405 9.88 -15.06 13.81
C VAL A 405 10.34 -14.99 15.24
N MET A 406 10.97 -16.05 15.72
CA MET A 406 11.58 -16.15 17.04
C MET A 406 12.97 -16.77 16.95
N ARG A 407 13.80 -16.49 17.94
CA ARG A 407 15.11 -17.11 18.12
C ARG A 407 15.15 -17.99 19.37
N THR A 408 16.00 -19.01 19.34
CA THR A 408 16.22 -19.99 20.41
C THR A 408 16.61 -19.35 21.74
N TYR A 409 17.49 -18.34 21.72
CA TYR A 409 17.88 -17.57 22.89
C TYR A 409 17.51 -16.09 22.69
N PRO A 410 16.48 -15.54 23.35
CA PRO A 410 16.10 -14.14 23.19
C PRO A 410 17.25 -13.20 23.59
N ILE A 411 17.39 -12.10 22.84
CA ILE A 411 18.40 -11.07 23.09
C ILE A 411 17.81 -9.68 23.24
N ARG A 412 18.48 -8.83 24.01
CA ARG A 412 18.22 -7.38 24.05
C ARG A 412 19.50 -6.59 23.82
N VAL A 413 19.37 -5.31 23.45
CA VAL A 413 20.51 -4.38 23.40
C VAL A 413 21.15 -4.30 24.79
N GLY A 414 22.48 -4.32 24.91
CA GLY A 414 23.15 -4.18 26.21
C GLY A 414 22.89 -2.83 26.89
N GLY A 415 23.05 -2.81 28.21
CA GLY A 415 22.70 -1.68 29.08
C GLY A 415 21.29 -1.78 29.63
N ASP A 416 20.74 -0.63 30.04
CA ASP A 416 19.37 -0.51 30.55
C ASP A 416 18.34 -0.54 29.39
N SER A 417 18.20 -1.73 28.82
CA SER A 417 17.20 -2.03 27.80
C SER A 417 15.95 -2.63 28.41
N GLY A 418 15.79 -2.64 29.73
CA GLY A 418 14.65 -3.21 30.44
C GLY A 418 14.79 -4.70 30.77
N PRO A 419 13.77 -5.29 31.41
CA PRO A 419 13.82 -6.68 31.86
C PRO A 419 13.74 -7.66 30.68
N MET A 420 14.31 -8.83 30.87
CA MET A 420 14.06 -10.02 30.05
C MET A 420 13.81 -11.20 30.98
N GLY A 421 13.67 -12.41 30.45
CA GLY A 421 13.51 -13.63 31.26
C GLY A 421 14.74 -13.93 32.12
N VAL A 422 15.06 -15.21 32.29
CA VAL A 422 16.24 -15.63 33.06
C VAL A 422 17.51 -15.33 32.26
N GLU A 423 18.21 -14.24 32.60
CA GLU A 423 19.46 -13.86 31.93
C GLU A 423 20.58 -14.87 32.16
N ILE A 424 21.32 -15.14 31.08
CA ILE A 424 22.50 -16.01 31.06
C ILE A 424 23.63 -15.28 30.34
N ASP A 425 24.83 -15.87 30.34
CA ASP A 425 25.97 -15.36 29.58
C ASP A 425 26.20 -16.16 28.28
N TRP A 426 27.01 -15.58 27.40
CA TRP A 426 27.38 -16.20 26.13
C TRP A 426 28.29 -17.43 26.31
N GLU A 427 28.97 -17.56 27.46
CA GLU A 427 29.77 -18.74 27.81
C GLU A 427 28.85 -19.96 28.04
N THR A 428 27.75 -19.77 28.76
CA THR A 428 26.70 -20.78 28.92
C THR A 428 26.12 -21.23 27.57
N VAL A 429 25.87 -20.29 26.65
CA VAL A 429 25.37 -20.62 25.29
C VAL A 429 26.45 -21.36 24.48
N SER A 430 27.72 -20.96 24.59
CA SER A 430 28.88 -21.63 23.97
C SER A 430 28.96 -23.09 24.43
N ASP A 431 28.94 -23.33 25.74
CA ASP A 431 29.04 -24.67 26.34
C ASP A 431 27.88 -25.59 25.93
N ARG A 432 26.65 -25.06 25.90
CA ARG A 432 25.46 -25.84 25.53
C ARG A 432 25.38 -26.15 24.03
N SER A 433 25.76 -25.18 23.19
CA SER A 433 25.68 -25.31 21.73
C SER A 433 26.84 -26.10 21.14
N GLY A 434 28.03 -26.05 21.75
CA GLY A 434 29.27 -26.52 21.15
C GLY A 434 29.85 -25.56 20.09
N ILE A 435 29.29 -24.34 19.96
CA ILE A 435 29.84 -23.26 19.13
C ILE A 435 30.83 -22.46 19.98
N SER A 436 31.95 -22.04 19.39
CA SER A 436 32.93 -21.23 20.13
C SER A 436 32.35 -19.87 20.55
N LEU A 437 32.76 -19.41 21.74
CA LEU A 437 32.38 -18.09 22.26
C LEU A 437 32.74 -16.95 21.29
N GLU A 438 33.89 -17.04 20.60
CA GLU A 438 34.31 -16.04 19.62
C GLU A 438 33.31 -15.93 18.45
N THR A 439 32.87 -17.07 17.90
CA THR A 439 31.89 -17.11 16.80
C THR A 439 30.54 -16.54 17.21
N LEU A 440 30.07 -16.86 18.43
CA LEU A 440 28.81 -16.30 18.96
C LEU A 440 28.91 -14.78 19.12
N LEU A 441 30.00 -14.29 19.73
CA LEU A 441 30.21 -12.86 19.96
C LEU A 441 30.38 -12.05 18.67
N ASP A 442 30.95 -12.63 17.61
CA ASP A 442 31.05 -11.96 16.32
C ASP A 442 29.70 -11.86 15.61
N THR A 443 28.92 -12.94 15.65
CA THR A 443 27.58 -13.02 15.06
C THR A 443 26.62 -11.99 15.69
N GLU A 444 26.66 -11.86 17.02
CA GLU A 444 25.68 -11.13 17.81
C GLU A 444 25.97 -9.63 18.00
N LYS A 445 26.87 -9.07 17.17
CA LYS A 445 27.09 -7.61 17.13
C LYS A 445 25.86 -6.88 16.58
N GLY A 446 25.36 -5.91 17.34
CA GLY A 446 24.19 -5.11 16.96
C GLY A 446 24.37 -4.40 15.61
N THR A 447 23.49 -4.67 14.65
CA THR A 447 23.54 -4.10 13.29
C THR A 447 23.53 -2.58 13.25
N VAL A 448 22.73 -1.94 14.11
CA VAL A 448 22.57 -0.48 14.12
C VAL A 448 23.36 0.16 15.26
N SER A 449 23.28 -0.41 16.46
CA SER A 449 23.85 0.21 17.68
C SER A 449 25.30 -0.17 17.99
N GLY A 450 25.84 -1.25 17.41
CA GLY A 450 27.18 -1.77 17.73
C GLY A 450 27.38 -2.27 19.17
N ARG A 451 26.36 -2.22 20.04
CA ARG A 451 26.45 -2.63 21.44
C ARG A 451 26.42 -4.16 21.59
N LYS A 452 27.12 -4.67 22.62
CA LYS A 452 27.02 -6.07 23.08
C LYS A 452 25.57 -6.40 23.44
N ARG A 453 25.14 -7.63 23.19
CA ARG A 453 23.77 -8.10 23.47
C ARG A 453 23.69 -8.81 24.81
N ARG A 454 22.62 -8.54 25.56
CA ARG A 454 22.18 -9.38 26.68
C ARG A 454 21.43 -10.58 26.11
N VAL A 455 21.57 -11.75 26.73
CA VAL A 455 20.96 -13.01 26.33
C VAL A 455 20.25 -13.65 27.52
N ALA A 456 19.15 -14.36 27.28
CA ALA A 456 18.41 -15.07 28.32
C ALA A 456 17.97 -16.44 27.82
N GLU A 457 17.53 -17.26 28.77
CA GLU A 457 16.79 -18.48 28.51
C GLU A 457 15.53 -18.18 27.67
N PHE A 458 15.11 -19.19 26.90
CA PHE A 458 13.88 -19.12 26.15
C PHE A 458 12.67 -18.99 27.08
N ASP A 459 11.79 -18.03 26.78
CA ASP A 459 10.56 -17.80 27.53
C ASP A 459 9.35 -18.24 26.71
N LEU A 460 8.87 -19.46 27.00
CA LEU A 460 7.75 -20.07 26.30
C LEU A 460 6.44 -19.30 26.52
N GLU A 461 6.23 -18.71 27.70
CA GLU A 461 5.04 -17.92 28.02
C GLU A 461 5.06 -16.56 27.31
N GLN A 462 6.22 -15.94 27.13
CA GLN A 462 6.36 -14.79 26.24
C GLN A 462 5.96 -15.15 24.81
N VAL A 463 6.52 -16.23 24.26
CA VAL A 463 6.25 -16.63 22.87
C VAL A 463 4.78 -16.96 22.66
N ARG A 464 4.14 -17.67 23.61
CA ARG A 464 2.70 -17.96 23.57
C ARG A 464 1.85 -16.69 23.58
N ARG A 465 2.17 -15.70 24.42
CA ARG A 465 1.46 -14.41 24.45
C ARG A 465 1.67 -13.61 23.17
N SER A 466 2.89 -13.59 22.63
CA SER A 466 3.18 -12.93 21.35
C SER A 466 2.43 -13.58 20.19
N ALA A 467 2.41 -14.92 20.13
CA ALA A 467 1.65 -15.67 19.14
C ALA A 467 0.15 -15.31 19.19
N ALA A 468 -0.45 -15.32 20.38
CA ALA A 468 -1.85 -15.00 20.59
C ALA A 468 -2.18 -13.55 20.19
N LEU A 469 -1.38 -12.58 20.60
CA LEU A 469 -1.58 -11.17 20.27
C LEU A 469 -1.54 -10.93 18.75
N ASN A 470 -0.62 -11.59 18.06
CA ASN A 470 -0.43 -11.40 16.63
C ASN A 470 -1.36 -12.25 15.76
N GLY A 471 -2.11 -13.20 16.34
CA GLY A 471 -2.84 -14.20 15.57
C GLY A 471 -1.91 -14.99 14.65
N ALA A 472 -0.73 -15.37 15.17
CA ALA A 472 0.29 -16.07 14.40
C ALA A 472 -0.29 -17.38 13.84
N THR A 473 -0.04 -17.63 12.56
CA THR A 473 -0.48 -18.85 11.86
C THR A 473 0.67 -19.81 11.61
N GLU A 474 1.89 -19.30 11.61
CA GLU A 474 3.13 -20.05 11.42
C GLU A 474 4.25 -19.41 12.24
N ILE A 475 5.21 -20.23 12.65
CA ILE A 475 6.42 -19.79 13.34
C ILE A 475 7.65 -20.09 12.49
N ALA A 476 8.56 -19.12 12.41
CA ALA A 476 9.92 -19.31 11.91
C ALA A 476 10.90 -19.27 13.08
N LEU A 477 11.56 -20.39 13.36
CA LEU A 477 12.59 -20.51 14.39
C LEU A 477 13.97 -20.22 13.77
N THR A 478 14.71 -19.29 14.34
CA THR A 478 16.07 -18.95 13.89
C THR A 478 17.10 -19.26 14.97
N PHE A 479 18.37 -19.32 14.55
CA PHE A 479 19.52 -19.67 15.40
C PHE A 479 19.36 -21.04 16.06
N ALA A 480 18.85 -22.03 15.30
CA ALA A 480 18.70 -23.41 15.77
C ALA A 480 20.05 -24.06 16.13
N ASP A 481 21.13 -23.62 15.50
CA ASP A 481 22.51 -23.98 15.81
C ASP A 481 22.92 -23.63 17.25
N TYR A 482 22.24 -22.67 17.90
CA TYR A 482 22.55 -22.33 19.30
C TYR A 482 22.02 -23.39 20.28
N LEU A 483 21.12 -24.29 19.85
CA LEU A 483 20.73 -25.45 20.65
C LEU A 483 21.72 -26.62 20.49
N SER A 484 22.38 -26.71 19.33
CA SER A 484 23.40 -27.70 19.00
C SER A 484 24.09 -27.33 17.69
N ALA A 485 25.42 -27.29 17.69
CA ALA A 485 26.23 -26.97 16.50
C ALA A 485 26.00 -27.95 15.34
N SER A 486 25.51 -29.16 15.61
CA SER A 486 25.16 -30.17 14.59
C SER A 486 24.07 -29.67 13.63
N ASN A 487 23.21 -28.74 14.04
CA ASN A 487 22.15 -28.18 13.19
C ASN A 487 22.68 -27.35 12.02
N ALA A 488 23.93 -26.89 12.04
CA ALA A 488 24.51 -26.09 10.95
C ALA A 488 24.51 -26.85 9.60
N SER A 489 24.62 -28.18 9.64
CA SER A 489 24.57 -29.05 8.46
C SER A 489 23.18 -29.57 8.10
N ALA A 490 22.17 -29.40 8.97
CA ALA A 490 20.82 -29.88 8.72
C ALA A 490 20.15 -29.12 7.56
N ARG A 491 19.50 -29.87 6.66
CA ARG A 491 18.73 -29.39 5.52
C ARG A 491 17.30 -29.91 5.53
N ALA A 492 17.04 -31.00 6.24
CA ALA A 492 15.72 -31.55 6.48
C ALA A 492 15.40 -31.64 7.98
N TYR A 493 14.10 -31.74 8.32
CA TYR A 493 13.65 -31.74 9.71
C TYR A 493 14.18 -32.93 10.52
N ASP A 494 14.28 -34.10 9.92
CA ASP A 494 14.79 -35.33 10.53
C ASP A 494 16.32 -35.32 10.75
N GLU A 495 17.04 -34.44 10.06
CA GLU A 495 18.47 -34.20 10.25
C GLU A 495 18.78 -33.25 11.42
N LEU A 496 17.77 -32.56 11.97
CA LEU A 496 17.95 -31.70 13.13
C LEU A 496 18.30 -32.53 14.37
N ASP A 497 19.11 -31.92 15.24
CA ASP A 497 19.48 -32.48 16.54
C ASP A 497 18.21 -32.91 17.31
N PRO A 498 18.20 -34.10 17.96
CA PRO A 498 17.04 -34.55 18.73
C PRO A 498 16.55 -33.52 19.77
N LYS A 499 17.46 -32.75 20.38
CA LYS A 499 17.10 -31.67 21.32
C LYS A 499 16.34 -30.55 20.61
N THR A 500 16.75 -30.21 19.39
CA THR A 500 16.09 -29.17 18.59
C THR A 500 14.71 -29.60 18.12
N ARG A 501 14.53 -30.87 17.73
CA ARG A 501 13.20 -31.41 17.41
C ARG A 501 12.27 -31.39 18.62
N SER A 502 12.76 -31.83 19.79
CA SER A 502 11.99 -31.75 21.05
C SER A 502 11.64 -30.32 21.44
N PHE A 503 12.56 -29.36 21.25
CA PHE A 503 12.30 -27.94 21.48
C PHE A 503 11.21 -27.39 20.54
N ILE A 504 11.26 -27.78 19.25
CA ILE A 504 10.23 -27.41 18.28
C ILE A 504 8.87 -27.96 18.72
N GLU A 505 8.80 -29.24 19.10
CA GLU A 505 7.57 -29.87 19.59
C GLU A 505 7.00 -29.16 20.82
N GLU A 506 7.84 -28.75 21.77
CA GLU A 506 7.43 -27.97 22.94
C GLU A 506 6.81 -26.63 22.55
N VAL A 507 7.43 -25.91 21.60
CA VAL A 507 6.87 -24.64 21.11
C VAL A 507 5.56 -24.84 20.36
N GLU A 508 5.48 -25.85 19.50
CA GLU A 508 4.25 -26.20 18.77
C GLU A 508 3.11 -26.57 19.73
N GLN A 509 3.39 -27.34 20.78
CA GLN A 509 2.43 -27.72 21.82
C GLN A 509 1.95 -26.52 22.64
N ALA A 510 2.86 -25.63 23.06
CA ALA A 510 2.51 -24.49 23.91
C ALA A 510 1.74 -23.40 23.16
N THR A 511 2.03 -23.22 21.86
CA THR A 511 1.42 -22.17 21.03
C THR A 511 0.23 -22.66 20.22
N GLY A 512 0.15 -23.96 19.94
CA GLY A 512 -0.79 -24.53 18.98
C GLY A 512 -0.48 -24.18 17.53
N ILE A 513 0.73 -23.69 17.22
CA ILE A 513 1.13 -23.18 15.91
C ILE A 513 2.34 -23.96 15.41
N SER A 514 2.32 -24.39 14.15
CA SER A 514 3.43 -25.09 13.52
C SER A 514 4.65 -24.19 13.30
N VAL A 515 5.83 -24.73 13.61
CA VAL A 515 7.11 -24.13 13.24
C VAL A 515 7.43 -24.55 11.80
N THR A 516 7.11 -23.72 10.83
CA THR A 516 7.20 -24.10 9.41
C THR A 516 8.57 -23.83 8.80
N LEU A 517 9.38 -22.97 9.41
CA LEU A 517 10.73 -22.64 8.96
C LEU A 517 11.70 -22.75 10.13
N VAL A 518 12.84 -23.42 9.91
CA VAL A 518 13.93 -23.53 10.90
C VAL A 518 15.23 -23.11 10.24
N SER A 519 15.89 -22.11 10.82
CA SER A 519 17.14 -21.54 10.31
C SER A 519 18.26 -21.78 11.32
N SER A 520 19.34 -22.43 10.88
CA SER A 520 20.56 -22.69 11.65
C SER A 520 21.74 -21.79 11.22
N GLY A 521 21.43 -20.72 10.50
CA GLY A 521 22.40 -19.80 9.90
C GLY A 521 21.76 -18.86 8.89
N PHE A 522 22.55 -17.92 8.37
CA PHE A 522 22.09 -16.97 7.36
C PHE A 522 22.22 -17.54 5.95
N GLY A 523 21.24 -17.24 5.10
CA GLY A 523 21.20 -17.71 3.72
C GLY A 523 20.32 -18.96 3.52
N PRO A 524 19.95 -19.26 2.26
CA PRO A 524 19.01 -20.32 1.93
C PRO A 524 19.56 -21.72 2.25
N ALA A 525 20.88 -21.91 2.19
CA ALA A 525 21.52 -23.18 2.49
C ALA A 525 21.33 -23.62 3.95
N HIS A 526 21.03 -22.70 4.87
CA HIS A 526 20.84 -23.00 6.29
C HIS A 526 19.36 -23.06 6.69
N MET A 527 18.46 -23.15 5.71
CA MET A 527 17.04 -23.23 5.93
C MET A 527 16.55 -24.68 5.84
N THR A 528 15.79 -25.10 6.85
CA THR A 528 14.95 -26.29 6.81
C THR A 528 13.50 -25.83 6.66
N ASP A 529 12.88 -26.15 5.54
CA ASP A 529 11.52 -25.72 5.17
C ASP A 529 10.52 -26.87 5.32
N ARG A 530 9.53 -26.69 6.19
CA ARG A 530 8.49 -27.69 6.55
C ARG A 530 7.11 -27.37 5.95
N ARG A 531 7.02 -26.41 5.02
CA ARG A 531 5.76 -25.90 4.44
C ARG A 531 5.14 -26.79 3.37
#